data_AF-A0A401RGF5-F1
#
_entry.id   AF-A0A401RGF5-F1
#
_cell.length_a   1.000
_cell.length_b   1.000
_cell.length_c   1.000
_cell.angle_alpha   90.00
_cell.angle_beta   90.00
_cell.angle_gamma   90.00
#
_symmetry.space_group_name_H-M   'P 1'
#
loop_
_entity.id
_entity.type
_entity.pdbx_description
1 polymer ?
#
loop_
_entity_poly.entity_id
_entity_poly.type
_entity_poly.pdbx_seq_one_letter_code
_entity_poly.pdbx_strand_id
1 'polypeptide(L)'
;MVQVLLQHFDPTHIHSLHIVIELCFFNRTSHLCELGSTVTNGALEDHQHLHCAESPEVLSKPFQSYYMCKSLRYCVSHCLYAVMTKLEELNREANMHSSIRYLGYLANISLLVAICMGLYVRWEKTENILLLVIFILGLFVLGIASILYYYFSMEAASLSLSHLWFGFLLGLLCFIDNSKFKTDAKEEATKYLLLTSILVRILWSLVERMCGCVRHQPALLTSAECLELVGFAIASTAMLMPNCLSVVLLVFALSMLIVDLRMKSFLAVPNLIIFAVITSLLFFPSLKISTNPFALACYFSRLICDPLLDLYFSGLSVTERWKPYLYGRTLCRRISILPVAAVELIFFILAALKLNNLDRWYFLIPGFSIFGIFWLICHIIFLITFWGFHTKLNDCQKIYYTHRIDNKSLDCVMASKGMRHFCLISERLVFFSLFSTAILGAVSWQPMNGSFMSVFLIVLPLESLAHGLFHELGSCLGGTCVGYAIVIPTNYCRYLSV
;
A
#
# COMPACT_ATOMS: atom_id res chain seq x y z
N MET A 1 -31.75 -12.53 -23.56
CA MET A 1 -30.27 -12.45 -23.60
C MET A 1 -29.61 -13.12 -22.38
N VAL A 2 -30.13 -12.97 -21.16
CA VAL A 2 -29.69 -13.74 -19.96
C VAL A 2 -30.03 -15.23 -20.04
N GLN A 3 -31.13 -15.59 -20.70
CA GLN A 3 -31.58 -16.99 -20.85
C GLN A 3 -30.75 -17.81 -21.87
N VAL A 4 -30.04 -17.13 -22.78
CA VAL A 4 -29.15 -17.76 -23.77
C VAL A 4 -27.75 -18.01 -23.16
N LEU A 5 -27.35 -17.18 -22.19
CA LEU A 5 -26.10 -17.37 -21.43
C LEU A 5 -26.17 -18.54 -20.43
N LEU A 6 -27.37 -18.90 -19.94
CA LEU A 6 -27.57 -20.04 -19.04
C LEU A 6 -27.62 -21.41 -19.75
N GLN A 7 -27.79 -21.45 -21.07
CA GLN A 7 -27.80 -22.71 -21.85
C GLN A 7 -26.40 -23.17 -22.29
N HIS A 8 -25.33 -22.45 -21.93
CA HIS A 8 -23.93 -22.82 -22.23
C HIS A 8 -23.06 -23.00 -20.97
N PHE A 9 -23.67 -23.02 -19.78
CA PHE A 9 -22.95 -23.40 -18.56
C PHE A 9 -22.91 -24.93 -18.45
N ASP A 10 -21.72 -25.50 -18.67
CA ASP A 10 -21.44 -26.90 -18.37
C ASP A 10 -21.53 -27.11 -16.83
N PRO A 11 -22.45 -27.97 -16.33
CA PRO A 11 -22.68 -28.17 -14.90
C PRO A 11 -21.46 -28.73 -14.15
N THR A 12 -20.44 -29.21 -14.86
CA THR A 12 -19.18 -29.69 -14.27
C THR A 12 -18.30 -28.56 -13.70
N HIS A 13 -18.37 -27.34 -14.27
CA HIS A 13 -17.60 -26.19 -13.77
C HIS A 13 -18.20 -25.55 -12.51
N ILE A 14 -19.52 -25.67 -12.32
CA ILE A 14 -20.22 -25.21 -11.12
C ILE A 14 -19.88 -26.12 -9.93
N HIS A 15 -19.70 -27.43 -10.17
CA HIS A 15 -19.36 -28.38 -9.12
C HIS A 15 -17.96 -28.12 -8.53
N SER A 16 -16.98 -27.75 -9.37
CA SER A 16 -15.63 -27.36 -8.94
C SER A 16 -15.61 -26.04 -8.18
N LEU A 17 -16.46 -25.07 -8.57
CA LEU A 17 -16.59 -23.78 -7.86
C LEU A 17 -17.29 -23.96 -6.50
N HIS A 18 -18.30 -24.84 -6.42
CA HIS A 18 -19.00 -25.17 -5.18
C HIS A 18 -18.11 -25.92 -4.18
N ILE A 19 -17.21 -26.80 -4.67
CA ILE A 19 -16.22 -27.51 -3.84
C ILE A 19 -15.17 -26.55 -3.26
N VAL A 20 -14.72 -25.55 -4.03
CA VAL A 20 -13.77 -24.52 -3.56
C VAL A 20 -14.40 -23.59 -2.50
N ILE A 21 -15.71 -23.34 -2.60
CA ILE A 21 -16.45 -22.52 -1.62
C ILE A 21 -16.77 -23.34 -0.35
N GLU A 22 -17.16 -24.61 -0.47
CA GLU A 22 -17.41 -25.50 0.68
C GLU A 22 -16.15 -25.83 1.50
N LEU A 23 -15.00 -26.07 0.85
CA LEU A 23 -13.74 -26.35 1.54
C LEU A 23 -13.17 -25.13 2.29
N CYS A 24 -13.51 -23.91 1.87
CA CYS A 24 -13.15 -22.69 2.58
C CYS A 24 -14.06 -22.40 3.80
N PHE A 25 -15.25 -23.01 3.88
CA PHE A 25 -16.23 -22.73 4.95
C PHE A 25 -16.47 -23.88 5.92
N PHE A 26 -16.09 -25.12 5.61
CA PHE A 26 -16.37 -26.28 6.47
C PHE A 26 -15.12 -27.14 6.71
N ASN A 27 -14.31 -26.78 7.72
CA ASN A 27 -13.63 -27.82 8.49
C ASN A 27 -13.30 -27.35 9.92
N ARG A 28 -14.34 -27.34 10.77
CA ARG A 28 -14.18 -27.43 12.21
C ARG A 28 -15.13 -28.53 12.70
N THR A 29 -14.56 -29.46 13.45
CA THR A 29 -15.16 -30.57 14.22
C THR A 29 -15.05 -31.98 13.61
N SER A 30 -14.56 -32.89 14.46
CA SER A 30 -14.42 -34.35 14.33
C SER A 30 -13.20 -34.92 13.57
N HIS A 31 -12.08 -35.13 14.29
CA HIS A 31 -11.64 -36.48 14.69
C HIS A 31 -10.41 -36.37 15.61
N LEU A 32 -10.68 -36.56 16.90
CA LEU A 32 -9.73 -36.98 17.92
C LEU A 32 -9.71 -38.52 17.92
N CYS A 33 -8.54 -39.08 18.26
CA CYS A 33 -8.26 -40.48 18.57
C CYS A 33 -8.03 -41.48 17.41
N GLU A 34 -7.06 -42.37 17.70
CA GLU A 34 -6.63 -43.58 16.98
C GLU A 34 -5.68 -43.39 15.78
N LEU A 35 -4.37 -43.46 16.04
CA LEU A 35 -3.65 -44.73 15.82
C LEU A 35 -2.28 -44.67 16.49
N GLY A 36 -2.09 -45.55 17.48
CA GLY A 36 -0.78 -45.92 17.97
C GLY A 36 -0.21 -47.12 17.21
N SER A 37 1.11 -47.24 17.34
CA SER A 37 1.90 -48.48 17.39
C SER A 37 2.51 -49.05 16.10
N THR A 38 3.83 -49.28 16.24
CA THR A 38 4.72 -50.21 15.52
C THR A 38 5.09 -49.82 14.09
N VAL A 39 6.37 -49.66 13.74
CA VAL A 39 7.39 -50.74 13.64
C VAL A 39 8.81 -50.24 14.00
N THR A 40 9.60 -51.22 14.41
CA THR A 40 10.88 -51.35 15.13
C THR A 40 12.18 -50.91 14.45
N ASN A 41 13.09 -50.40 15.31
CA ASN A 41 14.52 -50.72 15.52
C ASN A 41 15.49 -51.06 14.37
N GLY A 42 16.63 -50.37 14.42
CA GLY A 42 17.96 -50.77 13.91
C GLY A 42 18.88 -49.53 13.86
N ALA A 43 19.57 -49.20 14.96
CA ALA A 43 21.04 -49.33 15.14
C ALA A 43 21.84 -48.59 14.03
N LEU A 44 22.75 -47.65 14.29
CA LEU A 44 23.88 -47.67 15.22
C LEU A 44 24.59 -46.28 15.14
N GLU A 45 25.06 -45.75 16.29
CA GLU A 45 26.22 -44.86 16.55
C GLU A 45 26.45 -43.63 15.62
N ASP A 46 26.61 -42.39 16.10
CA ASP A 46 27.63 -41.95 17.05
C ASP A 46 27.25 -40.64 17.74
N HIS A 47 27.49 -40.61 19.06
CA HIS A 47 27.34 -39.45 19.94
C HIS A 47 28.68 -38.70 20.03
N GLN A 48 28.69 -37.39 19.78
CA GLN A 48 29.63 -36.49 20.46
C GLN A 48 28.89 -35.26 20.99
N HIS A 49 28.76 -35.26 22.31
CA HIS A 49 28.27 -34.18 23.16
C HIS A 49 29.26 -33.00 23.17
N LEU A 50 28.73 -31.78 23.05
CA LEU A 50 29.30 -30.62 23.72
C LEU A 50 28.16 -29.88 24.45
N HIS A 51 28.04 -30.17 25.75
CA HIS A 51 27.25 -29.39 26.70
C HIS A 51 28.02 -28.13 27.09
N CYS A 52 27.36 -26.97 27.05
CA CYS A 52 27.71 -25.84 27.92
C CYS A 52 26.44 -25.09 28.35
N ALA A 53 26.04 -25.41 29.59
CA ALA A 53 25.37 -24.60 30.61
C ALA A 53 24.27 -23.60 30.20
N GLU A 54 23.04 -23.96 30.56
CA GLU A 54 21.99 -23.01 30.97
C GLU A 54 22.27 -22.46 32.38
N SER A 55 22.00 -21.18 32.58
CA SER A 55 21.50 -20.65 33.85
C SER A 55 20.42 -19.60 33.57
N PRO A 56 19.30 -19.56 34.33
CA PRO A 56 18.06 -18.94 33.89
C PRO A 56 17.80 -17.56 34.52
N GLU A 57 16.83 -16.85 33.92
CA GLU A 57 16.07 -15.70 34.43
C GLU A 57 16.69 -14.28 34.40
N VAL A 58 16.09 -13.41 33.56
CA VAL A 58 15.33 -12.18 33.89
C VAL A 58 15.48 -11.12 32.77
N LEU A 59 14.36 -10.44 32.44
CA LEU A 59 14.16 -9.30 31.50
C LEU A 59 14.10 -9.67 30.00
N SER A 60 13.13 -9.28 29.17
CA SER A 60 11.98 -8.37 29.27
C SER A 60 11.03 -8.61 28.09
N LYS A 61 9.77 -8.18 28.23
CA LYS A 61 8.58 -8.52 27.42
C LYS A 61 8.36 -7.84 26.04
N PRO A 62 9.29 -7.22 25.29
CA PRO A 62 9.01 -6.83 23.89
C PRO A 62 9.31 -7.93 22.85
N PHE A 63 10.05 -8.99 23.22
CA PHE A 63 10.56 -9.97 22.25
C PHE A 63 9.56 -11.03 21.78
N GLN A 64 8.45 -11.22 22.51
CA GLN A 64 7.50 -12.32 22.27
C GLN A 64 6.53 -12.02 21.10
N SER A 65 6.24 -10.75 20.84
CA SER A 65 5.36 -10.34 19.72
C SER A 65 6.02 -10.55 18.34
N TYR A 66 7.34 -10.36 18.26
CA TYR A 66 8.11 -10.52 17.01
C TYR A 66 8.24 -11.99 16.57
N TYR A 67 8.33 -12.92 17.53
CA TYR A 67 8.37 -14.37 17.24
C TYR A 67 6.99 -14.96 16.93
N MET A 68 5.92 -14.49 17.58
CA MET A 68 4.55 -14.94 17.27
C MET A 68 4.13 -14.54 15.85
N CYS A 69 4.49 -13.34 15.37
CA CYS A 69 4.23 -12.93 13.99
C CYS A 69 5.03 -13.73 12.94
N LYS A 70 6.29 -14.13 13.25
CA LYS A 70 7.07 -15.03 12.39
C LYS A 70 6.50 -16.46 12.38
N SER A 71 6.05 -16.97 13.53
CA SER A 71 5.44 -18.30 13.65
C SER A 71 4.08 -18.38 12.95
N LEU A 72 3.23 -17.35 13.06
CA LEU A 72 1.98 -17.25 12.29
C LEU A 72 2.25 -17.16 10.79
N ARG A 73 3.23 -16.35 10.34
CA ARG A 73 3.65 -16.31 8.93
C ARG A 73 4.13 -17.67 8.44
N TYR A 74 4.92 -18.37 9.26
CA TYR A 74 5.46 -19.68 8.91
C TYR A 74 4.38 -20.77 8.86
N CYS A 75 3.43 -20.78 9.81
CA CYS A 75 2.33 -21.73 9.85
C CYS A 75 1.33 -21.47 8.71
N VAL A 76 0.96 -20.21 8.48
CA VAL A 76 0.10 -19.83 7.36
C VAL A 76 0.79 -20.13 6.03
N SER A 77 2.09 -19.86 5.87
CA SER A 77 2.81 -20.21 4.64
C SER A 77 2.91 -21.72 4.44
N HIS A 78 3.14 -22.52 5.49
CA HIS A 78 3.21 -23.98 5.38
C HIS A 78 1.84 -24.62 5.10
N CYS A 79 0.78 -24.14 5.74
CA CYS A 79 -0.58 -24.61 5.44
C CYS A 79 -1.00 -24.21 4.02
N LEU A 80 -0.67 -22.99 3.57
CA LEU A 80 -0.92 -22.55 2.20
C LEU A 80 -0.11 -23.36 1.19
N TYR A 81 1.15 -23.67 1.48
CA TYR A 81 2.01 -24.50 0.62
C TYR A 81 1.51 -25.95 0.55
N ALA A 82 1.07 -26.53 1.66
CA ALA A 82 0.48 -27.87 1.70
C ALA A 82 -0.86 -27.95 0.95
N VAL A 83 -1.68 -26.89 1.01
CA VAL A 83 -2.93 -26.80 0.23
C VAL A 83 -2.62 -26.60 -1.26
N MET A 84 -1.63 -25.77 -1.59
CA MET A 84 -1.23 -25.46 -2.96
C MET A 84 -0.64 -26.69 -3.67
N THR A 85 0.28 -27.42 -3.02
CA THR A 85 0.84 -28.67 -3.56
C THR A 85 -0.23 -29.71 -3.82
N LYS A 86 -1.21 -29.83 -2.93
CA LYS A 86 -2.36 -30.71 -3.10
C LYS A 86 -3.32 -30.26 -4.22
N LEU A 87 -3.42 -28.96 -4.48
CA LEU A 87 -4.24 -28.38 -5.56
C LEU A 87 -3.55 -28.48 -6.94
N GLU A 88 -2.23 -28.35 -6.95
CA GLU A 88 -1.34 -28.46 -8.11
C GLU A 88 -1.23 -29.91 -8.60
N GLU A 89 -1.20 -30.89 -7.69
CA GLU A 89 -1.33 -32.32 -8.02
C GLU A 89 -2.71 -32.68 -8.60
N LEU A 90 -3.76 -31.94 -8.24
CA LEU A 90 -5.14 -32.24 -8.65
C LEU A 90 -5.58 -31.57 -9.95
N ASN A 91 -4.89 -30.52 -10.43
CA ASN A 91 -5.39 -29.76 -11.58
C ASN A 91 -4.28 -29.33 -12.54
N ARG A 92 -4.35 -29.84 -13.77
CA ARG A 92 -3.44 -29.56 -14.90
C ARG A 92 -3.21 -28.04 -15.05
N GLU A 93 -1.95 -27.61 -14.93
CA GLU A 93 -1.48 -26.20 -14.85
C GLU A 93 -2.14 -25.22 -15.86
N ALA A 94 -2.54 -25.69 -17.05
CA ALA A 94 -3.19 -24.87 -18.07
C ALA A 94 -4.63 -24.41 -17.73
N ASN A 95 -5.38 -25.20 -16.96
CA ASN A 95 -6.77 -24.86 -16.59
C ASN A 95 -6.84 -23.85 -15.44
N MET A 96 -5.83 -23.84 -14.56
CA MET A 96 -5.80 -22.95 -13.41
C MET A 96 -5.47 -21.51 -13.82
N HIS A 97 -4.45 -21.30 -14.65
CA HIS A 97 -4.06 -19.96 -15.11
C HIS A 97 -5.17 -19.28 -15.94
N SER A 98 -5.88 -20.04 -16.79
CA SER A 98 -7.01 -19.50 -17.56
C SER A 98 -8.18 -19.12 -16.64
N SER A 99 -8.53 -19.97 -15.68
CA SER A 99 -9.58 -19.71 -14.67
C SER A 99 -9.28 -18.46 -13.82
N ILE A 100 -8.02 -18.26 -13.41
CA ILE A 100 -7.59 -17.07 -12.67
C ILE A 100 -7.79 -15.80 -13.51
N ARG A 101 -7.43 -15.84 -14.80
CA ARG A 101 -7.68 -14.71 -15.73
C ARG A 101 -9.18 -14.42 -15.89
N TYR A 102 -10.02 -15.46 -16.01
CA TYR A 102 -11.48 -15.28 -16.12
C TYR A 102 -12.10 -14.64 -14.88
N LEU A 103 -11.67 -15.06 -13.68
CA LEU A 103 -12.10 -14.44 -12.43
C LEU A 103 -11.79 -12.94 -12.42
N GLY A 104 -10.67 -12.58 -13.04
CA GLY A 104 -10.29 -11.20 -13.16
C GLY A 104 -11.06 -10.36 -14.14
N TYR A 105 -11.36 -10.90 -15.33
CA TYR A 105 -12.29 -10.26 -16.25
C TYR A 105 -13.67 -10.12 -15.62
N LEU A 106 -14.14 -11.12 -14.86
CA LEU A 106 -15.42 -11.07 -14.15
C LEU A 106 -15.47 -9.90 -13.15
N ALA A 107 -14.41 -9.66 -12.38
CA ALA A 107 -14.34 -8.52 -11.45
C ALA A 107 -14.48 -7.17 -12.16
N ASN A 108 -13.87 -7.02 -13.34
CA ASN A 108 -13.90 -5.78 -14.12
C ASN A 108 -15.24 -5.60 -14.86
N ILE A 109 -15.83 -6.67 -15.39
CA ILE A 109 -17.17 -6.63 -16.00
C ILE A 109 -18.22 -6.32 -14.93
N SER A 110 -18.15 -6.96 -13.76
CA SER A 110 -19.04 -6.67 -12.63
C SER A 110 -18.96 -5.20 -12.23
N LEU A 111 -17.75 -4.62 -12.18
CA LEU A 111 -17.57 -3.20 -11.90
C LEU A 111 -18.21 -2.32 -12.98
N LEU A 112 -17.97 -2.63 -14.26
CA LEU A 112 -18.53 -1.87 -15.39
C LEU A 112 -20.07 -1.88 -15.34
N VAL A 113 -20.68 -3.04 -15.15
CA VAL A 113 -22.14 -3.18 -15.04
C VAL A 113 -22.67 -2.38 -13.85
N ALA A 114 -21.99 -2.45 -12.69
CA ALA A 114 -22.37 -1.68 -11.51
C ALA A 114 -22.33 -0.16 -11.79
N ILE A 115 -21.27 0.33 -12.42
CA ILE A 115 -21.11 1.75 -12.76
C ILE A 115 -22.18 2.19 -13.75
N CYS A 116 -22.41 1.42 -14.82
CA CYS A 116 -23.43 1.73 -15.82
C CYS A 116 -24.83 1.78 -15.20
N MET A 117 -25.16 0.80 -14.35
CA MET A 117 -26.44 0.76 -13.66
C MET A 117 -26.61 1.95 -12.71
N GLY A 118 -25.59 2.25 -11.91
CA GLY A 118 -25.63 3.36 -10.96
C GLY A 118 -25.78 4.73 -11.62
N LEU A 119 -25.09 4.96 -12.74
CA LEU A 119 -25.24 6.20 -13.51
C LEU A 119 -26.59 6.29 -14.21
N TYR A 120 -27.09 5.17 -14.76
CA TYR A 120 -28.39 5.10 -15.40
C TYR A 120 -29.55 5.43 -14.45
N VAL A 121 -29.57 4.83 -13.25
CA VAL A 121 -30.60 5.09 -12.22
C VAL A 121 -30.62 6.57 -11.84
N ARG A 122 -29.43 7.18 -11.69
CA ARG A 122 -29.33 8.59 -11.33
C ARG A 122 -29.78 9.50 -12.44
N TRP A 123 -29.44 9.18 -13.69
CA TRP A 123 -29.96 9.93 -14.84
C TRP A 123 -31.49 9.81 -14.93
N GLU A 124 -32.05 8.59 -14.84
CA GLU A 124 -33.49 8.32 -14.90
C GLU A 124 -34.28 9.13 -13.87
N LYS A 125 -33.73 9.32 -12.66
CA LYS A 125 -34.43 10.01 -11.57
C LYS A 125 -34.12 11.50 -11.45
N THR A 126 -32.97 11.97 -11.94
CA THR A 126 -32.61 13.40 -11.88
C THR A 126 -32.93 14.14 -13.17
N GLU A 127 -33.19 13.42 -14.27
CA GLU A 127 -33.36 13.97 -15.62
C GLU A 127 -32.20 14.88 -16.05
N ASN A 128 -31.04 14.76 -15.40
CA ASN A 128 -29.92 15.64 -15.63
C ASN A 128 -29.17 15.23 -16.91
N ILE A 129 -29.30 16.05 -17.94
CA ILE A 129 -28.68 15.86 -19.26
C ILE A 129 -27.15 15.71 -19.14
N LEU A 130 -26.51 16.37 -18.16
CA LEU A 130 -25.06 16.25 -17.96
C LEU A 130 -24.63 14.82 -17.62
N LEU A 131 -25.42 14.09 -16.82
CA LEU A 131 -25.13 12.69 -16.49
C LEU A 131 -25.24 11.79 -17.72
N LEU A 132 -26.23 12.05 -18.58
CA LEU A 132 -26.38 11.33 -19.85
C LEU A 132 -25.21 11.60 -20.80
N VAL A 133 -24.80 12.85 -20.92
CA VAL A 133 -23.64 13.24 -21.76
C VAL A 133 -22.37 12.56 -21.26
N ILE A 134 -22.12 12.56 -19.95
CA ILE A 134 -20.96 11.88 -19.36
C ILE A 134 -21.03 10.38 -19.59
N PHE A 135 -22.21 9.77 -19.46
CA PHE A 135 -22.40 8.35 -19.70
C PHE A 135 -22.12 7.96 -21.17
N ILE A 136 -22.65 8.71 -22.13
CA ILE A 136 -22.41 8.50 -23.57
C ILE A 136 -20.93 8.70 -23.91
N LEU A 137 -20.32 9.78 -23.39
CA LEU A 137 -18.89 10.04 -23.54
C LEU A 137 -18.06 8.86 -23.00
N GLY A 138 -18.50 8.24 -21.91
CA GLY A 138 -17.82 7.10 -21.35
C GLY A 138 -17.87 5.84 -22.18
N LEU A 139 -19.02 5.53 -22.77
CA LEU A 139 -19.13 4.43 -23.73
C LEU A 139 -18.24 4.69 -24.95
N PHE A 140 -18.16 5.95 -25.40
CA PHE A 140 -17.29 6.33 -26.50
C PHE A 140 -15.80 6.17 -26.16
N VAL A 141 -15.37 6.61 -24.98
CA VAL A 141 -13.99 6.46 -24.49
C VAL A 141 -13.60 4.98 -24.35
N LEU A 142 -14.49 4.14 -23.79
CA LEU A 142 -14.27 2.69 -23.71
C LEU A 142 -14.25 2.02 -25.10
N GLY A 143 -15.06 2.52 -26.04
CA GLY A 143 -15.03 2.10 -27.44
C GLY A 143 -13.68 2.41 -28.11
N ILE A 144 -13.17 3.64 -27.93
CA ILE A 144 -11.84 4.03 -28.41
C ILE A 144 -10.76 3.17 -27.76
N ALA A 145 -10.82 2.94 -26.45
CA ALA A 145 -9.87 2.07 -25.75
C ALA A 145 -9.87 0.66 -26.36
N SER A 146 -11.04 0.11 -26.68
CA SER A 146 -11.17 -1.20 -27.31
C SER A 146 -10.59 -1.21 -28.73
N ILE A 147 -10.83 -0.16 -29.52
CA ILE A 147 -10.26 -0.02 -30.87
C ILE A 147 -8.73 0.06 -30.81
N LEU A 148 -8.18 0.87 -29.90
CA LEU A 148 -6.73 1.00 -29.69
C LEU A 148 -6.09 -0.33 -29.31
N TYR A 149 -6.79 -1.13 -28.49
CA TYR A 149 -6.33 -2.45 -28.09
C TYR A 149 -6.31 -3.43 -29.27
N TYR A 150 -7.45 -3.62 -29.95
CA TYR A 150 -7.60 -4.67 -30.96
C TYR A 150 -7.04 -4.31 -32.33
N TYR A 151 -7.23 -3.07 -32.80
CA TYR A 151 -6.84 -2.67 -34.17
C TYR A 151 -5.42 -2.10 -34.22
N PHE A 152 -5.04 -1.29 -33.25
CA PHE A 152 -3.74 -0.60 -33.26
C PHE A 152 -2.67 -1.32 -32.42
N SER A 153 -3.02 -2.39 -31.70
CA SER A 153 -2.12 -3.11 -30.78
C SER A 153 -1.44 -2.18 -29.76
N MET A 154 -2.09 -1.05 -29.43
CA MET A 154 -1.59 -0.06 -28.47
C MET A 154 -2.11 -0.36 -27.07
N GLU A 155 -1.66 -1.49 -26.50
CA GLU A 155 -2.16 -2.03 -25.23
C GLU A 155 -2.01 -1.04 -24.07
N ALA A 156 -0.85 -0.39 -23.94
CA ALA A 156 -0.57 0.53 -22.85
C ALA A 156 -1.47 1.79 -22.89
N ALA A 157 -1.76 2.31 -24.08
CA ALA A 157 -2.63 3.48 -24.26
C ALA A 157 -4.08 3.13 -23.97
N SER A 158 -4.53 1.95 -24.42
CA SER A 158 -5.88 1.44 -24.14
C SER A 158 -6.11 1.22 -22.64
N LEU A 159 -5.21 0.50 -21.98
CA LEU A 159 -5.29 0.23 -20.54
C LEU A 159 -5.24 1.53 -19.74
N SER A 160 -4.34 2.44 -20.11
CA SER A 160 -4.23 3.77 -19.49
C SER A 160 -5.56 4.53 -19.54
N LEU A 161 -6.17 4.62 -20.72
CA LEU A 161 -7.45 5.29 -20.92
C LEU A 161 -8.57 4.64 -20.10
N SER A 162 -8.58 3.30 -20.04
CA SER A 162 -9.58 2.56 -19.26
C SER A 162 -9.47 2.81 -17.76
N HIS A 163 -8.26 2.77 -17.18
CA HIS A 163 -8.02 3.03 -15.75
C HIS A 163 -8.41 4.45 -15.36
N LEU A 164 -8.02 5.44 -16.17
CA LEU A 164 -8.42 6.83 -15.98
C LEU A 164 -9.95 6.97 -15.95
N TRP A 165 -10.62 6.32 -16.90
CA TRP A 165 -12.06 6.40 -17.03
C TRP A 165 -12.81 5.68 -15.91
N PHE A 166 -12.35 4.50 -15.48
CA PHE A 166 -12.92 3.80 -14.32
C PHE A 166 -12.80 4.62 -13.04
N GLY A 167 -11.63 5.23 -12.79
CA GLY A 167 -11.44 6.13 -11.65
C GLY A 167 -12.40 7.33 -11.69
N PHE A 168 -12.57 7.93 -12.87
CA PHE A 168 -13.49 9.06 -13.07
C PHE A 168 -14.96 8.68 -12.84
N LEU A 169 -15.45 7.61 -13.49
CA LEU A 169 -16.85 7.20 -13.34
C LEU A 169 -17.17 6.75 -11.92
N LEU A 170 -16.26 6.03 -11.26
CA LEU A 170 -16.47 5.59 -9.88
C LEU A 170 -16.42 6.76 -8.89
N GLY A 171 -15.55 7.75 -9.13
CA GLY A 171 -15.54 9.02 -8.38
C GLY A 171 -16.84 9.81 -8.55
N LEU A 172 -17.34 9.91 -9.79
CA LEU A 172 -18.64 10.53 -10.05
C LEU A 172 -19.76 9.76 -9.33
N LEU A 173 -19.66 8.41 -9.30
CA LEU A 173 -20.60 7.58 -8.58
C LEU A 173 -20.58 7.85 -7.06
N CYS A 174 -19.44 8.25 -6.50
CA CYS A 174 -19.31 8.59 -5.08
C CYS A 174 -19.96 9.92 -4.71
N PHE A 175 -19.85 10.96 -5.56
CA PHE A 175 -20.22 12.34 -5.20
C PHE A 175 -21.64 12.76 -5.60
N ILE A 176 -22.30 12.04 -6.51
CA ILE A 176 -23.71 12.31 -6.82
C ILE A 176 -24.59 11.88 -5.64
N ASP A 177 -25.47 12.79 -5.22
CA ASP A 177 -26.35 12.64 -4.06
C ASP A 177 -27.20 11.36 -4.14
N ASN A 178 -27.27 10.60 -3.03
CA ASN A 178 -28.04 9.35 -2.92
C ASN A 178 -29.35 9.51 -2.13
N SER A 179 -29.65 10.72 -1.64
CA SER A 179 -30.76 10.96 -0.71
C SER A 179 -32.13 10.55 -1.27
N LYS A 180 -32.34 10.71 -2.58
CA LYS A 180 -33.62 10.45 -3.26
C LYS A 180 -33.84 9.00 -3.72
N PHE A 181 -32.84 8.12 -3.60
CA PHE A 181 -32.82 6.82 -4.31
C PHE A 181 -32.86 5.59 -3.40
N LYS A 182 -33.08 5.78 -2.09
CA LYS A 182 -32.96 4.70 -1.08
C LYS A 182 -33.93 3.53 -1.28
N THR A 183 -35.05 3.73 -1.96
CA THR A 183 -36.13 2.73 -2.12
C THR A 183 -36.19 2.10 -3.52
N ASP A 184 -35.28 2.45 -4.43
CA ASP A 184 -35.27 1.90 -5.78
C ASP A 184 -34.54 0.55 -5.84
N ALA A 185 -35.20 -0.50 -6.36
CA ALA A 185 -34.61 -1.82 -6.54
C ALA A 185 -33.34 -1.79 -7.42
N LYS A 186 -33.28 -0.87 -8.39
CA LYS A 186 -32.12 -0.70 -9.28
C LYS A 186 -30.88 -0.15 -8.53
N GLU A 187 -31.10 0.74 -7.56
CA GLU A 187 -30.04 1.26 -6.70
C GLU A 187 -29.52 0.18 -5.74
N GLU A 188 -30.42 -0.67 -5.22
CA GLU A 188 -30.03 -1.80 -4.39
C GLU A 188 -29.20 -2.84 -5.17
N ALA A 189 -29.61 -3.16 -6.40
CA ALA A 189 -28.84 -4.01 -7.30
C ALA A 189 -27.44 -3.44 -7.56
N THR A 190 -27.32 -2.12 -7.76
CA THR A 190 -26.05 -1.44 -7.94
C THR A 190 -25.12 -1.64 -6.73
N LYS A 191 -25.64 -1.53 -5.50
CA LYS A 191 -24.86 -1.72 -4.27
C LYS A 191 -24.34 -3.16 -4.15
N TYR A 192 -25.18 -4.16 -4.42
CA TYR A 192 -24.74 -5.56 -4.39
C TYR A 192 -23.72 -5.88 -5.48
N LEU A 193 -23.85 -5.29 -6.67
CA LEU A 193 -22.87 -5.46 -7.76
C LEU A 193 -21.51 -4.83 -7.41
N LEU A 194 -21.50 -3.65 -6.77
CA LEU A 194 -20.27 -3.04 -6.26
C LEU A 194 -19.61 -3.92 -5.20
N LEU A 195 -20.37 -4.43 -4.22
CA LEU A 195 -19.84 -5.32 -3.19
C LEU A 195 -19.29 -6.62 -3.79
N THR A 196 -20.02 -7.21 -4.75
CA THR A 196 -19.59 -8.42 -5.46
C THR A 196 -18.29 -8.19 -6.22
N SER A 197 -18.16 -7.04 -6.90
CA SER A 197 -16.92 -6.63 -7.58
C SER A 197 -15.73 -6.58 -6.62
N ILE A 198 -15.91 -6.08 -5.40
CA ILE A 198 -14.87 -6.07 -4.36
C ILE A 198 -14.47 -7.49 -3.97
N LEU A 199 -15.45 -8.34 -3.64
CA LEU A 199 -15.21 -9.72 -3.21
C LEU A 199 -14.48 -10.53 -4.29
N VAL A 200 -14.94 -10.44 -5.53
CA VAL A 200 -14.32 -11.14 -6.67
C VAL A 200 -12.91 -10.60 -6.93
N ARG A 201 -12.67 -9.29 -6.78
CA ARG A 201 -11.33 -8.71 -6.92
C ARG A 201 -10.37 -9.20 -5.83
N ILE A 202 -10.81 -9.24 -4.57
CA ILE A 202 -10.01 -9.76 -3.45
C ILE A 202 -9.72 -11.25 -3.64
N LEU A 203 -10.72 -12.02 -4.07
CA LEU A 203 -10.54 -13.44 -4.32
C LEU A 203 -9.53 -13.68 -5.45
N TRP A 204 -9.63 -12.94 -6.55
CA TRP A 204 -8.65 -12.99 -7.63
C TRP A 204 -7.25 -12.66 -7.12
N SER A 205 -7.08 -11.50 -6.50
CA SER A 205 -5.76 -11.03 -6.06
C SER A 205 -5.10 -11.97 -5.04
N LEU A 206 -5.91 -12.66 -4.21
CA LEU A 206 -5.45 -13.68 -3.29
C LEU A 206 -5.03 -14.96 -4.02
N VAL A 207 -5.89 -15.51 -4.89
CA VAL A 207 -5.61 -16.74 -5.64
C VAL A 207 -4.38 -16.57 -6.53
N GLU A 208 -4.24 -15.43 -7.21
CA GLU A 208 -3.09 -15.15 -8.09
C GLU A 208 -1.76 -15.18 -7.32
N ARG A 209 -1.75 -14.67 -6.09
CA ARG A 209 -0.57 -14.67 -5.20
C ARG A 209 -0.31 -16.01 -4.58
N MET A 210 -1.37 -16.72 -4.17
CA MET A 210 -1.26 -18.08 -3.65
C MET A 210 -0.65 -19.01 -4.71
N CYS A 211 -1.09 -18.91 -5.97
CA CYS A 211 -0.56 -19.72 -7.08
C CYS A 211 0.79 -19.23 -7.62
N GLY A 212 1.46 -18.26 -6.99
CA GLY A 212 2.76 -17.75 -7.43
C GLY A 212 2.77 -17.11 -8.82
N CYS A 213 1.60 -16.77 -9.38
CA CYS A 213 1.46 -16.28 -10.75
C CYS A 213 1.87 -14.79 -10.89
N VAL A 214 2.11 -14.09 -9.77
CA VAL A 214 2.42 -12.66 -9.75
C VAL A 214 3.91 -12.39 -9.96
N ARG A 215 4.23 -11.65 -11.02
CA ARG A 215 5.54 -11.02 -11.19
C ARG A 215 5.59 -9.70 -10.42
N HIS A 216 6.29 -9.71 -9.30
CA HIS A 216 6.46 -8.53 -8.46
C HIS A 216 7.46 -7.56 -9.13
N GLN A 217 6.98 -6.39 -9.55
CA GLN A 217 7.83 -5.33 -10.07
C GLN A 217 8.00 -4.21 -9.04
N PRO A 218 9.22 -3.66 -8.90
CA PRO A 218 9.45 -2.56 -7.98
C PRO A 218 8.93 -1.26 -8.59
N ALA A 219 7.78 -0.80 -8.08
CA ALA A 219 7.18 0.47 -8.43
C ALA A 219 6.69 1.16 -7.15
N LEU A 220 6.88 2.49 -7.05
CA LEU A 220 6.31 3.29 -5.97
C LEU A 220 4.78 3.33 -6.11
N LEU A 221 4.32 3.69 -7.32
CA LEU A 221 2.92 3.68 -7.73
C LEU A 221 2.87 3.10 -9.14
N THR A 222 1.93 2.19 -9.40
CA THR A 222 1.72 1.66 -10.76
C THR A 222 1.04 2.70 -11.64
N SER A 223 1.21 2.60 -12.96
CA SER A 223 0.52 3.50 -13.90
C SER A 223 -1.00 3.39 -13.79
N ALA A 224 -1.52 2.18 -13.56
CA ALA A 224 -2.93 1.92 -13.34
C ALA A 224 -3.47 2.65 -12.10
N GLU A 225 -2.81 2.49 -10.95
CA GLU A 225 -3.20 3.18 -9.70
C GLU A 225 -3.15 4.70 -9.86
N CYS A 226 -2.07 5.22 -10.49
CA CYS A 226 -1.92 6.65 -10.74
C CYS A 226 -3.08 7.21 -11.58
N LEU A 227 -3.46 6.50 -12.65
CA LEU A 227 -4.53 6.94 -13.54
C LEU A 227 -5.91 6.84 -12.88
N GLU A 228 -6.16 5.79 -12.10
CA GLU A 228 -7.41 5.68 -11.31
C GLU A 228 -7.51 6.81 -10.27
N LEU A 229 -6.41 7.13 -9.58
CA LEU A 229 -6.32 8.27 -8.64
C LEU A 229 -6.59 9.60 -9.34
N VAL A 230 -5.96 9.84 -10.50
CA VAL A 230 -6.17 11.05 -11.29
C VAL A 230 -7.62 11.14 -11.78
N GLY A 231 -8.20 10.03 -12.25
CA GLY A 231 -9.60 9.98 -12.68
C GLY A 231 -10.55 10.37 -11.54
N PHE A 232 -10.35 9.81 -10.35
CA PHE A 232 -11.15 10.13 -9.18
C PHE A 232 -10.97 11.59 -8.73
N ALA A 233 -9.75 12.12 -8.78
CA ALA A 233 -9.48 13.54 -8.52
C ALA A 233 -10.21 14.45 -9.51
N ILE A 234 -10.22 14.12 -10.81
CA ILE A 234 -10.99 14.86 -11.82
C ILE A 234 -12.48 14.81 -11.50
N ALA A 235 -13.02 13.65 -11.09
CA ALA A 235 -14.42 13.53 -10.73
C ALA A 235 -14.84 14.43 -9.55
N SER A 236 -13.91 14.72 -8.63
CA SER A 236 -14.16 15.64 -7.51
C SER A 236 -14.40 17.10 -7.94
N THR A 237 -14.04 17.47 -9.17
CA THR A 237 -14.34 18.80 -9.74
C THR A 237 -15.84 19.03 -9.96
N ALA A 238 -16.66 17.97 -9.94
CA ALA A 238 -18.12 18.10 -9.90
C ALA A 238 -18.63 18.78 -8.61
N MET A 239 -17.76 18.96 -7.61
CA MET A 239 -18.07 19.57 -6.31
C MET A 239 -17.64 21.04 -6.23
N LEU A 240 -18.25 21.81 -5.32
CA LEU A 240 -17.84 23.19 -5.02
C LEU A 240 -16.38 23.30 -4.57
N MET A 241 -15.75 24.43 -4.91
CA MET A 241 -14.29 24.67 -4.83
C MET A 241 -13.58 24.27 -3.52
N PRO A 242 -14.10 24.54 -2.29
CA PRO A 242 -13.41 24.12 -1.07
C PRO A 242 -13.48 22.60 -0.82
N ASN A 243 -14.56 21.97 -1.24
CA ASN A 243 -14.78 20.53 -1.04
C ASN A 243 -13.97 19.72 -2.06
N CYS A 244 -13.93 20.18 -3.31
CA CYS A 244 -13.10 19.60 -4.37
C CYS A 244 -11.62 19.55 -3.92
N LEU A 245 -11.07 20.67 -3.46
CA LEU A 245 -9.68 20.74 -3.02
C LEU A 245 -9.39 19.78 -1.85
N SER A 246 -10.30 19.68 -0.88
CA SER A 246 -10.17 18.74 0.25
C SER A 246 -10.11 17.28 -0.21
N VAL A 247 -10.95 16.91 -1.19
CA VAL A 247 -10.99 15.57 -1.77
C VAL A 247 -9.75 15.29 -2.62
N VAL A 248 -9.27 16.24 -3.42
CA VAL A 248 -8.01 16.09 -4.18
C VAL A 248 -6.83 15.84 -3.22
N LEU A 249 -6.77 16.57 -2.10
CA LEU A 249 -5.76 16.32 -1.07
C LEU A 249 -5.93 14.93 -0.42
N LEU A 250 -7.16 14.44 -0.23
CA LEU A 250 -7.40 13.09 0.27
C LEU A 250 -6.93 12.02 -0.73
N VAL A 251 -7.10 12.25 -2.04
CA VAL A 251 -6.58 11.35 -3.08
C VAL A 251 -5.05 11.32 -3.04
N PHE A 252 -4.40 12.47 -2.81
CA PHE A 252 -2.95 12.51 -2.62
C PHE A 252 -2.53 11.76 -1.34
N ALA A 253 -3.29 11.87 -0.26
CA ALA A 253 -3.07 11.09 0.95
C ALA A 253 -3.17 9.57 0.69
N LEU A 254 -4.18 9.14 -0.08
CA LEU A 254 -4.33 7.74 -0.49
C LEU A 254 -3.13 7.27 -1.33
N SER A 255 -2.66 8.09 -2.26
CA SER A 255 -1.46 7.79 -3.05
C SER A 255 -0.25 7.54 -2.16
N MET A 256 -0.01 8.44 -1.18
CA MET A 256 1.09 8.28 -0.22
C MET A 256 0.95 7.02 0.63
N LEU A 257 -0.28 6.67 1.04
CA LEU A 257 -0.56 5.44 1.77
C LEU A 257 -0.30 4.18 0.93
N ILE A 258 -0.67 4.19 -0.36
CA ILE A 258 -0.39 3.08 -1.28
C ILE A 258 1.13 2.88 -1.40
N VAL A 259 1.89 3.97 -1.55
CA VAL A 259 3.36 3.92 -1.59
C VAL A 259 3.92 3.36 -0.28
N ASP A 260 3.39 3.79 0.87
CA ASP A 260 3.79 3.30 2.22
C ASP A 260 3.57 1.78 2.37
N LEU A 261 2.42 1.28 1.90
CA LEU A 261 2.10 -0.16 1.90
C LEU A 261 3.05 -0.95 0.97
N ARG A 262 3.32 -0.45 -0.25
CA ARG A 262 4.20 -1.12 -1.22
C ARG A 262 5.65 -1.19 -0.76
N MET A 263 6.12 -0.16 -0.07
CA MET A 263 7.46 -0.13 0.50
C MET A 263 7.58 -1.00 1.76
N LYS A 264 6.47 -1.52 2.28
CA LYS A 264 6.39 -2.33 3.50
C LYS A 264 6.92 -1.62 4.74
N SER A 265 6.71 -0.31 4.82
CA SER A 265 7.14 0.47 5.98
C SER A 265 6.55 -0.09 7.28
N PHE A 266 7.33 -0.02 8.36
CA PHE A 266 6.94 -0.52 9.67
C PHE A 266 5.60 0.04 10.17
N LEU A 267 5.29 1.30 9.83
CA LEU A 267 4.07 2.00 10.26
C LEU A 267 2.95 2.00 9.22
N ALA A 268 3.08 1.24 8.11
CA ALA A 268 2.10 1.26 7.02
C ALA A 268 0.70 0.75 7.43
N VAL A 269 0.63 -0.31 8.25
CA VAL A 269 -0.66 -0.85 8.73
C VAL A 269 -1.34 0.11 9.72
N PRO A 270 -0.64 0.67 10.73
CA PRO A 270 -1.19 1.77 11.54
C PRO A 270 -1.70 2.94 10.70
N ASN A 271 -0.94 3.39 9.70
CA ASN A 271 -1.35 4.48 8.82
C ASN A 271 -2.62 4.15 8.03
N LEU A 272 -2.77 2.92 7.56
CA LEU A 272 -3.99 2.47 6.89
C LEU A 272 -5.21 2.52 7.84
N ILE A 273 -5.05 2.09 9.09
CA ILE A 273 -6.12 2.14 10.10
C ILE A 273 -6.49 3.59 10.39
N ILE A 274 -5.49 4.45 10.63
CA ILE A 274 -5.70 5.88 10.90
C ILE A 274 -6.41 6.54 9.71
N PHE A 275 -5.96 6.27 8.48
CA PHE A 275 -6.58 6.76 7.26
C PHE A 275 -8.05 6.32 7.19
N ALA A 276 -8.34 5.02 7.34
CA ALA A 276 -9.70 4.50 7.27
C ALA A 276 -10.62 5.13 8.34
N VAL A 277 -10.14 5.27 9.58
CA VAL A 277 -10.90 5.85 10.69
C VAL A 277 -11.17 7.33 10.49
N ILE A 278 -10.14 8.13 10.17
CA ILE A 278 -10.29 9.58 9.96
C ILE A 278 -11.17 9.85 8.73
N THR A 279 -10.93 9.14 7.63
CA THR A 279 -11.69 9.33 6.39
C THR A 279 -13.17 8.98 6.57
N SER A 280 -13.49 7.86 7.22
CA SER A 280 -14.89 7.43 7.41
C SER A 280 -15.64 8.22 8.48
N LEU A 281 -15.03 8.48 9.65
CA LEU A 281 -15.73 9.06 10.80
C LEU A 281 -15.68 10.58 10.86
N LEU A 282 -14.64 11.20 10.28
CA LEU A 282 -14.37 12.64 10.49
C LEU A 282 -14.40 13.41 9.16
N PHE A 283 -13.72 12.92 8.12
CA PHE A 283 -13.55 13.64 6.87
C PHE A 283 -14.86 13.85 6.10
N PHE A 284 -15.57 12.78 5.71
CA PHE A 284 -16.83 12.95 4.95
C PHE A 284 -17.92 13.70 5.72
N PRO A 285 -18.12 13.44 7.04
CA PRO A 285 -19.02 14.25 7.85
C PRO A 285 -18.61 15.73 7.91
N SER A 286 -17.31 16.05 7.98
CA SER A 286 -16.83 17.44 8.03
C SER A 286 -17.18 18.24 6.77
N LEU A 287 -17.20 17.59 5.61
CA LEU A 287 -17.53 18.22 4.34
C LEU A 287 -19.05 18.36 4.08
N LYS A 288 -19.90 17.75 4.92
CA LYS A 288 -21.36 17.72 4.78
C LYS A 288 -21.85 17.27 3.40
N ILE A 289 -21.12 16.33 2.78
CA ILE A 289 -21.45 15.75 1.46
C ILE A 289 -22.22 14.45 1.65
N SER A 290 -23.28 14.23 0.87
CA SER A 290 -23.97 12.94 0.78
C SER A 290 -23.23 11.97 -0.16
N THR A 291 -22.14 11.38 0.34
CA THR A 291 -21.35 10.40 -0.43
C THR A 291 -22.02 9.02 -0.52
N ASN A 292 -21.78 8.27 -1.59
CA ASN A 292 -22.16 6.86 -1.67
C ASN A 292 -21.11 5.98 -0.96
N PRO A 293 -21.40 5.40 0.22
CA PRO A 293 -20.40 4.62 0.96
C PRO A 293 -19.98 3.33 0.23
N PHE A 294 -20.86 2.72 -0.57
CA PHE A 294 -20.56 1.49 -1.29
C PHE A 294 -19.61 1.73 -2.46
N ALA A 295 -19.83 2.80 -3.23
CA ALA A 295 -18.94 3.20 -4.31
C ALA A 295 -17.56 3.61 -3.76
N LEU A 296 -17.55 4.33 -2.64
CA LEU A 296 -16.34 4.74 -1.96
C LEU A 296 -15.54 3.54 -1.44
N ALA A 297 -16.21 2.62 -0.74
CA ALA A 297 -15.60 1.37 -0.29
C ALA A 297 -15.07 0.55 -1.46
N CYS A 298 -15.80 0.49 -2.57
CA CYS A 298 -15.35 -0.18 -3.79
C CYS A 298 -14.08 0.44 -4.36
N TYR A 299 -14.00 1.77 -4.43
CA TYR A 299 -12.81 2.47 -4.91
C TYR A 299 -11.59 2.22 -4.02
N PHE A 300 -11.71 2.47 -2.71
CA PHE A 300 -10.60 2.29 -1.76
C PHE A 300 -10.15 0.83 -1.66
N SER A 301 -11.07 -0.12 -1.56
CA SER A 301 -10.72 -1.54 -1.41
C SER A 301 -10.00 -2.08 -2.64
N ARG A 302 -10.42 -1.71 -3.85
CA ARG A 302 -9.77 -2.16 -5.09
C ARG A 302 -8.35 -1.63 -5.24
N LEU A 303 -8.09 -0.38 -4.84
CA LEU A 303 -6.75 0.21 -4.86
C LEU A 303 -5.84 -0.33 -3.75
N ILE A 304 -6.35 -0.55 -2.55
CA ILE A 304 -5.54 -0.95 -1.39
C ILE A 304 -5.30 -2.46 -1.36
N CYS A 305 -6.18 -3.27 -1.94
CA CYS A 305 -6.13 -4.74 -1.85
C CYS A 305 -4.78 -5.31 -2.31
N ASP A 306 -4.28 -4.90 -3.47
CA ASP A 306 -3.02 -5.42 -4.00
C ASP A 306 -1.80 -5.02 -3.13
N PRO A 307 -1.55 -3.74 -2.82
CA PRO A 307 -0.50 -3.33 -1.88
C PRO A 307 -0.59 -4.03 -0.51
N LEU A 308 -1.80 -4.24 0.00
CA LEU A 308 -2.02 -4.87 1.31
C LEU A 308 -1.65 -6.35 1.29
N LEU A 309 -2.00 -7.08 0.23
CA LEU A 309 -1.61 -8.48 0.08
C LEU A 309 -0.09 -8.60 -0.19
N ASP A 310 0.49 -7.64 -0.93
CA ASP A 310 1.92 -7.62 -1.23
C ASP A 310 2.78 -7.50 0.04
N LEU A 311 2.29 -6.87 1.13
CA LEU A 311 2.96 -6.88 2.45
C LEU A 311 3.33 -8.30 2.90
N TYR A 312 2.45 -9.27 2.66
CA TYR A 312 2.62 -10.67 3.08
C TYR A 312 3.27 -11.55 2.01
N PHE A 313 2.82 -11.46 0.76
CA PHE A 313 3.22 -12.38 -0.31
C PHE A 313 4.49 -11.95 -1.08
N SER A 314 4.84 -10.66 -1.08
CA SER A 314 6.02 -10.21 -1.85
C SER A 314 7.33 -10.62 -1.16
N GLY A 315 8.11 -11.44 -1.88
CA GLY A 315 9.47 -11.85 -1.48
C GLY A 315 10.58 -10.86 -1.89
N LEU A 316 10.24 -9.67 -2.41
CA LEU A 316 11.24 -8.70 -2.85
C LEU A 316 12.13 -8.25 -1.69
N SER A 317 13.44 -8.26 -1.93
CA SER A 317 14.43 -7.70 -1.00
C SER A 317 14.24 -6.19 -0.82
N VAL A 318 14.74 -5.65 0.29
CA VAL A 318 14.61 -4.22 0.62
C VAL A 318 15.16 -3.34 -0.51
N THR A 319 16.34 -3.66 -1.02
CA THR A 319 17.02 -2.84 -2.04
C THR A 319 16.33 -2.93 -3.40
N GLU A 320 15.69 -4.06 -3.71
CA GLU A 320 14.82 -4.19 -4.89
C GLU A 320 13.53 -3.37 -4.75
N ARG A 321 12.86 -3.39 -3.59
CA ARG A 321 11.63 -2.58 -3.39
C ARG A 321 11.91 -1.09 -3.53
N TRP A 322 12.97 -0.61 -2.88
CA TRP A 322 13.37 0.79 -2.92
C TRP A 322 14.13 1.16 -4.21
N LYS A 323 14.30 0.24 -5.16
CA LYS A 323 15.05 0.45 -6.40
C LYS A 323 14.64 1.71 -7.17
N PRO A 324 13.34 2.04 -7.38
CA PRO A 324 12.95 3.24 -8.13
C PRO A 324 13.47 4.52 -7.48
N TYR A 325 13.56 4.52 -6.15
CA TYR A 325 14.04 5.65 -5.37
C TYR A 325 15.58 5.65 -5.27
N LEU A 326 16.20 4.50 -4.96
CA LEU A 326 17.65 4.35 -4.80
C LEU A 326 18.43 4.53 -6.11
N TYR A 327 17.86 4.16 -7.25
CA TYR A 327 18.48 4.32 -8.58
C TYR A 327 17.94 5.52 -9.36
N GLY A 328 17.05 6.31 -8.76
CA GLY A 328 16.49 7.51 -9.39
C GLY A 328 17.56 8.55 -9.75
N ARG A 329 17.25 9.45 -10.69
CA ARG A 329 18.17 10.51 -11.12
C ARG A 329 18.50 11.46 -9.96
N THR A 330 19.77 11.87 -9.83
CA THR A 330 20.26 12.77 -8.77
C THR A 330 19.43 14.05 -8.64
N LEU A 331 19.09 14.68 -9.77
CA LEU A 331 18.34 15.93 -9.79
C LEU A 331 16.90 15.72 -9.28
N CYS A 332 16.24 14.64 -9.70
CA CYS A 332 14.89 14.29 -9.26
C CYS A 332 14.84 14.10 -7.74
N ARG A 333 15.84 13.42 -7.17
CA ARG A 333 15.94 13.24 -5.71
C ARG A 333 16.17 14.55 -4.95
N ARG A 334 17.05 15.43 -5.44
CA ARG A 334 17.28 16.75 -4.79
C ARG A 334 16.02 17.62 -4.85
N ILE A 335 15.34 17.62 -5.99
CA ILE A 335 14.08 18.37 -6.16
C ILE A 335 12.98 17.77 -5.28
N SER A 336 12.99 16.45 -5.03
CA SER A 336 12.00 15.77 -4.17
C SER A 336 11.93 16.28 -2.74
N ILE A 337 12.94 17.01 -2.25
CA ILE A 337 12.96 17.58 -0.90
C ILE A 337 12.05 18.82 -0.82
N LEU A 338 11.94 19.58 -1.92
CA LEU A 338 11.09 20.77 -2.00
C LEU A 338 9.59 20.46 -1.79
N PRO A 339 8.97 19.48 -2.49
CA PRO A 339 7.57 19.16 -2.25
C PRO A 339 7.34 18.58 -0.85
N VAL A 340 8.30 17.83 -0.27
CA VAL A 340 8.22 17.36 1.13
C VAL A 340 8.15 18.54 2.09
N ALA A 341 9.12 19.46 1.99
CA ALA A 341 9.15 20.67 2.82
C ALA A 341 7.91 21.56 2.61
N ALA A 342 7.39 21.64 1.39
CA ALA A 342 6.18 22.40 1.09
C ALA A 342 4.95 21.79 1.77
N VAL A 343 4.79 20.47 1.73
CA VAL A 343 3.65 19.78 2.38
C VAL A 343 3.73 19.93 3.90
N GLU A 344 4.91 19.79 4.51
CA GLU A 344 5.12 20.02 5.94
C GLU A 344 4.81 21.47 6.34
N LEU A 345 5.26 22.43 5.54
CA LEU A 345 4.96 23.84 5.77
C LEU A 345 3.46 24.13 5.65
N ILE A 346 2.79 23.56 4.65
CA ILE A 346 1.32 23.68 4.50
C ILE A 346 0.62 23.10 5.73
N PHE A 347 1.06 21.94 6.22
CA PHE A 347 0.53 21.36 7.47
C PHE A 347 0.68 22.32 8.64
N PHE A 348 1.87 22.90 8.83
CA PHE A 348 2.13 23.85 9.90
C PHE A 348 1.27 25.11 9.79
N ILE A 349 1.13 25.67 8.59
CA ILE A 349 0.27 26.84 8.34
C ILE A 349 -1.18 26.50 8.66
N LEU A 350 -1.70 25.37 8.17
CA LEU A 350 -3.07 24.94 8.47
C LEU A 350 -3.29 24.69 9.96
N ALA A 351 -2.28 24.15 10.66
CA ALA A 351 -2.31 24.00 12.10
C ALA A 351 -2.34 25.37 12.82
N ALA A 352 -1.56 26.35 12.36
CA ALA A 352 -1.52 27.69 12.91
C ALA A 352 -2.85 28.46 12.72
N LEU A 353 -3.58 28.22 11.63
CA LEU A 353 -4.90 28.81 11.41
C LEU A 353 -5.91 28.45 12.52
N LYS A 354 -5.67 27.38 13.28
CA LYS A 354 -6.48 27.03 14.46
C LYS A 354 -6.51 28.16 15.50
N LEU A 355 -5.44 28.95 15.61
CA LEU A 355 -5.30 30.04 16.58
C LEU A 355 -6.30 31.18 16.38
N ASN A 356 -6.91 31.29 15.19
CA ASN A 356 -7.91 32.33 14.92
C ASN A 356 -9.22 32.13 15.71
N ASN A 357 -9.49 30.90 16.18
CA ASN A 357 -10.69 30.60 16.97
C ASN A 357 -10.41 30.81 18.46
N LEU A 358 -10.91 31.94 19.00
CA LEU A 358 -10.57 32.46 20.33
C LEU A 358 -11.30 31.80 21.51
N ASP A 359 -12.18 30.82 21.28
CA ASP A 359 -13.07 30.27 22.31
C ASP A 359 -12.32 29.64 23.52
N ARG A 360 -11.04 29.24 23.36
CA ARG A 360 -10.17 28.66 24.42
C ARG A 360 -8.71 29.12 24.33
N TRP A 361 -8.50 30.40 24.04
CA TRP A 361 -7.17 30.94 23.74
C TRP A 361 -6.09 30.70 24.82
N TYR A 362 -6.47 30.73 26.10
CA TYR A 362 -5.53 30.57 27.24
C TYR A 362 -4.77 29.24 27.25
N PHE A 363 -5.39 28.15 26.82
CA PHE A 363 -4.73 26.82 26.73
C PHE A 363 -4.19 26.55 25.34
N LEU A 364 -4.88 27.05 24.31
CA LEU A 364 -4.55 26.78 22.92
C LEU A 364 -3.25 27.46 22.49
N ILE A 365 -3.05 28.73 22.86
CA ILE A 365 -1.86 29.50 22.44
C ILE A 365 -0.58 28.92 23.05
N PRO A 366 -0.45 28.72 24.38
CA PRO A 366 0.77 28.15 24.96
C PRO A 366 1.04 26.72 24.47
N GLY A 367 -0.02 25.90 24.34
CA GLY A 367 0.10 24.55 23.81
C GLY A 367 0.65 24.54 22.38
N PHE A 368 0.03 25.32 21.48
CA PHE A 368 0.50 25.46 20.10
C PHE A 368 1.93 26.03 20.04
N SER A 369 2.29 27.01 20.87
CA SER A 369 3.64 27.56 20.88
C SER A 369 4.68 26.52 21.28
N ILE A 370 4.46 25.78 22.37
CA ILE A 370 5.41 24.76 22.84
C ILE A 370 5.54 23.63 21.82
N PHE A 371 4.42 23.04 21.41
CA PHE A 371 4.42 21.92 20.47
C PHE A 371 4.82 22.33 19.06
N GLY A 372 4.48 23.54 18.63
CA GLY A 372 4.86 24.08 17.33
C GLY A 372 6.35 24.39 17.22
N ILE A 373 6.97 24.94 18.27
CA ILE A 373 8.44 25.13 18.32
C ILE A 373 9.13 23.77 18.32
N PHE A 374 8.66 22.82 19.15
CA PHE A 374 9.21 21.47 19.17
C PHE A 374 9.10 20.78 17.81
N TRP A 375 7.94 20.89 17.16
CA TRP A 375 7.71 20.39 15.80
C TRP A 375 8.69 21.01 14.81
N LEU A 376 8.82 22.34 14.80
CA LEU A 376 9.72 23.05 13.87
C LEU A 376 11.18 22.61 14.03
N ILE A 377 11.66 22.43 15.27
CA ILE A 377 13.01 21.91 15.52
C ILE A 377 13.16 20.49 14.96
N CYS A 378 12.21 19.59 15.23
CA CYS A 378 12.25 18.22 14.75
C CYS A 378 12.23 18.15 13.22
N HIS A 379 11.43 18.99 12.57
CA HIS A 379 11.24 18.98 11.11
C HIS A 379 12.38 19.65 10.36
N ILE A 380 13.02 20.68 10.93
CA ILE A 380 14.29 21.18 10.39
C ILE A 380 15.36 20.07 10.43
N ILE A 381 15.46 19.34 11.55
CA ILE A 381 16.37 18.20 11.66
C ILE A 381 16.01 17.12 10.64
N PHE A 382 14.72 16.80 10.49
CA PHE A 382 14.23 15.85 9.47
C PHE A 382 14.69 16.25 8.07
N LEU A 383 14.44 17.49 7.63
CA LEU A 383 14.85 17.98 6.31
C LEU A 383 16.38 17.95 6.12
N ILE A 384 17.16 18.33 7.14
CA ILE A 384 18.63 18.23 7.10
C ILE A 384 19.08 16.77 6.98
N THR A 385 18.48 15.85 7.74
CA THR A 385 18.83 14.42 7.68
C THR A 385 18.49 13.83 6.33
N PHE A 386 17.34 14.16 5.75
CA PHE A 386 16.91 13.69 4.44
C PHE A 386 17.79 14.26 3.32
N TRP A 387 18.16 15.54 3.41
CA TRP A 387 19.14 16.17 2.52
C TRP A 387 20.52 15.50 2.61
N GLY A 388 20.99 15.24 3.84
CA GLY A 388 22.26 14.56 4.11
C GLY A 388 22.28 13.13 3.56
N PHE A 389 21.17 12.39 3.71
CA PHE A 389 20.99 11.07 3.12
C PHE A 389 21.15 11.12 1.59
N HIS A 390 20.43 12.04 0.95
CA HIS A 390 20.46 12.18 -0.50
C HIS A 390 21.86 12.52 -1.05
N THR A 391 22.61 13.35 -0.31
CA THR A 391 23.98 13.70 -0.66
C THR A 391 24.89 12.47 -0.56
N LYS A 392 24.84 11.73 0.55
CA LYS A 392 25.63 10.49 0.71
C LYS A 392 25.25 9.42 -0.31
N LEU A 393 23.96 9.27 -0.62
CA LEU A 393 23.50 8.30 -1.62
C LEU A 393 24.01 8.67 -3.01
N ASN A 394 24.04 9.96 -3.34
CA ASN A 394 24.59 10.43 -4.61
C ASN A 394 26.08 10.10 -4.77
N ASP A 395 26.86 10.23 -3.70
CA ASP A 395 28.28 9.86 -3.71
C ASP A 395 28.45 8.35 -3.90
N CYS A 396 27.60 7.53 -3.27
CA CYS A 396 27.60 6.08 -3.46
C CYS A 396 27.28 5.72 -4.90
N GLN A 397 26.27 6.34 -5.50
CA GLN A 397 25.91 6.12 -6.90
C GLN A 397 27.02 6.54 -7.86
N LYS A 398 27.66 7.69 -7.63
CA LYS A 398 28.78 8.15 -8.47
C LYS A 398 29.90 7.11 -8.50
N ILE A 399 30.26 6.56 -7.34
CA ILE A 399 31.25 5.49 -7.24
C ILE A 399 30.77 4.21 -7.92
N TYR A 400 29.51 3.82 -7.72
CA TYR A 400 28.91 2.66 -8.37
C TYR A 400 28.96 2.75 -9.90
N TYR A 401 28.65 3.92 -10.48
CA TYR A 401 28.73 4.12 -11.93
C TYR A 401 30.16 4.12 -12.45
N THR A 402 31.12 4.66 -11.69
CA THR A 402 32.55 4.64 -12.08
C THR A 402 33.15 3.22 -11.97
N HIS A 403 32.76 2.44 -10.96
CA HIS A 403 33.27 1.07 -10.72
C HIS A 403 32.36 -0.04 -11.25
N ARG A 404 31.52 0.25 -12.27
CA ARG A 404 30.58 -0.72 -12.84
C ARG A 404 31.27 -1.99 -13.37
N ILE A 405 32.56 -1.91 -13.70
CA ILE A 405 33.38 -3.00 -14.24
C ILE A 405 33.72 -4.05 -13.15
N ASP A 406 33.75 -3.66 -11.86
CA ASP A 406 34.16 -4.53 -10.75
C ASP A 406 33.02 -5.42 -10.20
N ASN A 407 31.83 -5.46 -10.83
CA ASN A 407 30.64 -6.21 -10.39
C ASN A 407 30.23 -5.98 -8.92
N LYS A 408 30.64 -4.86 -8.30
CA LYS A 408 30.27 -4.53 -6.91
C LYS A 408 28.83 -4.05 -6.85
N SER A 409 28.01 -4.67 -6.01
CA SER A 409 26.63 -4.23 -5.77
C SER A 409 26.58 -2.87 -5.08
N LEU A 410 25.52 -2.09 -5.35
CA LEU A 410 25.30 -0.79 -4.70
C LEU A 410 25.29 -0.92 -3.18
N ASP A 411 24.75 -2.02 -2.66
CA ASP A 411 24.66 -2.33 -1.24
C ASP A 411 26.05 -2.40 -0.59
N CYS A 412 27.03 -2.99 -1.27
CA CYS A 412 28.42 -3.03 -0.81
C CYS A 412 29.03 -1.63 -0.76
N VAL A 413 28.75 -0.78 -1.74
CA VAL A 413 29.24 0.61 -1.78
C VAL A 413 28.61 1.42 -0.63
N MET A 414 27.30 1.30 -0.42
CA MET A 414 26.58 1.96 0.67
C MET A 414 27.08 1.52 2.05
N ALA A 415 27.32 0.22 2.23
CA ALA A 415 27.97 -0.31 3.43
C ALA A 415 29.36 0.31 3.65
N SER A 416 30.18 0.39 2.59
CA SER A 416 31.54 0.93 2.64
C SER A 416 31.63 2.46 2.87
N LYS A 417 30.50 3.16 2.78
CA LYS A 417 30.41 4.61 3.05
C LYS A 417 29.73 4.92 4.38
N GLY A 418 29.51 3.89 5.21
CA GLY A 418 28.92 4.04 6.54
C GLY A 418 27.44 4.44 6.49
N MET A 419 26.73 4.12 5.40
CA MET A 419 25.30 4.46 5.27
C MET A 419 24.46 3.77 6.35
N ARG A 420 24.86 2.57 6.80
CA ARG A 420 24.21 1.84 7.89
C ARG A 420 24.08 2.67 9.17
N HIS A 421 25.20 3.20 9.67
CA HIS A 421 25.22 3.99 10.92
C HIS A 421 24.44 5.29 10.78
N PHE A 422 24.52 5.92 9.60
CA PHE A 422 23.71 7.08 9.29
C PHE A 422 22.21 6.75 9.36
N CYS A 423 21.77 5.67 8.71
CA CYS A 423 20.38 5.22 8.74
C CYS A 423 19.89 4.90 10.17
N LEU A 424 20.67 4.19 10.99
CA LEU A 424 20.27 3.86 12.37
C LEU A 424 20.12 5.09 13.28
N ILE A 425 20.94 6.12 13.08
CA ILE A 425 20.80 7.39 13.81
C ILE A 425 19.61 8.18 13.26
N SER A 426 19.49 8.28 11.94
CA SER A 426 18.39 8.98 11.28
C SER A 426 17.03 8.38 11.60
N GLU A 427 16.91 7.04 11.70
CA GLU A 427 15.69 6.34 12.12
C GLU A 427 15.12 6.93 13.41
N ARG A 428 15.96 7.09 14.44
CA ARG A 428 15.54 7.66 15.73
C ARG A 428 15.11 9.12 15.61
N LEU A 429 15.79 9.91 14.78
CA LEU A 429 15.47 11.32 14.57
C LEU A 429 14.14 11.49 13.82
N VAL A 430 13.90 10.68 12.78
CA VAL A 430 12.63 10.71 12.05
C VAL A 430 11.48 10.22 12.92
N PHE A 431 11.72 9.27 13.83
CA PHE A 431 10.71 8.86 14.80
C PHE A 431 10.24 10.01 15.69
N PHE A 432 11.16 10.89 16.15
CA PHE A 432 10.77 12.09 16.90
C PHE A 432 9.98 13.10 16.07
N SER A 433 10.30 13.25 14.78
CA SER A 433 9.52 14.08 13.84
C SER A 433 8.10 13.51 13.63
N LEU A 434 7.95 12.20 13.48
CA LEU A 434 6.64 11.56 13.38
C LEU A 434 5.81 11.76 14.65
N PHE A 435 6.45 11.61 15.80
CA PHE A 435 5.80 11.83 17.09
C PHE A 435 5.39 13.30 17.28
N SER A 436 6.23 14.26 16.88
CA SER A 436 5.91 15.69 16.96
C SER A 436 4.73 16.05 16.04
N THR A 437 4.65 15.47 14.83
CA THR A 437 3.50 15.65 13.92
C THR A 437 2.22 15.09 14.50
N ALA A 438 2.26 13.91 15.12
CA ALA A 438 1.09 13.33 15.79
C ALA A 438 0.59 14.22 16.94
N ILE A 439 1.50 14.76 17.77
CA ILE A 439 1.14 15.68 18.86
C ILE A 439 0.56 16.99 18.31
N LEU A 440 1.25 17.63 17.35
CA LEU A 440 0.79 18.90 16.79
C LEU A 440 -0.56 18.73 16.07
N GLY A 441 -0.75 17.61 15.36
CA GLY A 441 -2.02 17.25 14.74
C GLY A 441 -3.15 17.07 15.74
N ALA A 442 -2.89 16.42 16.88
CA ALA A 442 -3.87 16.24 17.94
C ALA A 442 -4.24 17.55 18.65
N VAL A 443 -3.25 18.39 18.97
CA VAL A 443 -3.46 19.70 19.62
C VAL A 443 -4.19 20.67 18.70
N SER A 444 -3.84 20.66 17.41
CA SER A 444 -4.40 21.57 16.40
C SER A 444 -5.61 20.98 15.67
N TRP A 445 -6.26 19.95 16.23
CA TRP A 445 -7.34 19.24 15.55
C TRP A 445 -8.50 20.18 15.15
N GLN A 446 -8.92 20.07 13.88
CA GLN A 446 -9.96 20.89 13.27
C GLN A 446 -11.08 20.00 12.71
N PRO A 447 -12.22 19.86 13.42
CA PRO A 447 -13.28 18.93 13.02
C PRO A 447 -14.05 19.37 11.77
N MET A 448 -13.98 20.66 11.39
CA MET A 448 -14.73 21.22 10.25
C MET A 448 -13.85 21.53 9.04
N ASN A 449 -12.54 21.28 9.12
CA ASN A 449 -11.60 21.64 8.06
C ASN A 449 -11.07 20.39 7.36
N GLY A 450 -11.72 19.99 6.26
CA GLY A 450 -11.34 18.81 5.48
C GLY A 450 -9.90 18.89 4.94
N SER A 451 -9.45 20.08 4.54
CA SER A 451 -8.07 20.30 4.06
C SER A 451 -7.02 19.97 5.13
N PHE A 452 -7.26 20.35 6.39
CA PHE A 452 -6.35 20.01 7.49
C PHE A 452 -6.27 18.50 7.70
N MET A 453 -7.42 17.80 7.72
CA MET A 453 -7.46 16.35 7.87
C MET A 453 -6.74 15.64 6.71
N SER A 454 -6.96 16.07 5.47
CA SER A 454 -6.28 15.50 4.30
C SER A 454 -4.77 15.72 4.36
N VAL A 455 -4.31 16.94 4.68
CA VAL A 455 -2.86 17.21 4.79
C VAL A 455 -2.22 16.42 5.92
N PHE A 456 -2.88 16.29 7.07
CA PHE A 456 -2.41 15.40 8.14
C PHE A 456 -2.27 13.95 7.68
N LEU A 457 -3.24 13.45 6.90
CA LEU A 457 -3.19 12.12 6.28
C LEU A 457 -2.17 11.98 5.14
N ILE A 458 -1.62 13.09 4.61
CA ILE A 458 -0.49 13.08 3.67
C ILE A 458 0.83 12.98 4.43
N VAL A 459 1.00 13.81 5.46
CA VAL A 459 2.26 13.94 6.22
C VAL A 459 2.58 12.64 6.97
N LEU A 460 1.58 12.00 7.59
CA LEU A 460 1.80 10.76 8.36
C LEU A 460 2.43 9.61 7.53
N PRO A 461 1.86 9.20 6.38
CA PRO A 461 2.51 8.22 5.51
C PRO A 461 3.85 8.69 4.94
N LEU A 462 4.03 10.00 4.71
CA LEU A 462 5.29 10.55 4.19
C LEU A 462 6.45 10.40 5.19
N GLU A 463 6.22 10.78 6.45
CA GLU A 463 7.20 10.60 7.53
C GLU A 463 7.43 9.12 7.86
N SER A 464 6.36 8.32 7.82
CA SER A 464 6.43 6.85 7.94
C SER A 464 7.30 6.24 6.85
N LEU A 465 7.18 6.67 5.59
CA LEU A 465 8.01 6.21 4.49
C LEU A 465 9.48 6.52 4.71
N ALA A 466 9.79 7.74 5.17
CA ALA A 466 11.16 8.12 5.50
C ALA A 466 11.73 7.30 6.66
N HIS A 467 10.93 7.07 7.71
CA HIS A 467 11.31 6.21 8.82
C HIS A 467 11.55 4.77 8.35
N GLY A 468 10.63 4.20 7.56
CA GLY A 468 10.72 2.87 6.99
C GLY A 468 11.96 2.68 6.13
N LEU A 469 12.28 3.66 5.28
CA LEU A 469 13.51 3.68 4.49
C LEU A 469 14.76 3.56 5.37
N PHE A 470 14.87 4.38 6.42
CA PHE A 470 16.04 4.35 7.30
C PHE A 470 16.11 3.07 8.14
N HIS A 471 14.98 2.59 8.65
CA HIS A 471 14.91 1.35 9.41
C HIS A 471 15.33 0.13 8.56
N GLU A 472 14.79 0.02 7.34
CA GLU A 472 15.08 -1.11 6.47
C GLU A 472 16.52 -1.08 5.92
N LEU A 473 17.03 0.10 5.51
CA LEU A 473 18.41 0.22 5.06
C LEU A 473 19.40 0.02 6.22
N GLY A 474 19.10 0.55 7.41
CA GLY A 474 19.95 0.39 8.59
C GLY A 474 20.06 -1.06 9.08
N SER A 475 19.00 -1.85 8.88
CA SER A 475 18.96 -3.28 9.23
C SER A 475 19.55 -4.18 8.13
N CYS A 476 19.40 -3.83 6.85
CA CYS A 476 19.86 -4.67 5.73
C CYS A 476 21.32 -4.44 5.33
N LEU A 477 21.84 -3.22 5.48
CA LEU A 477 23.22 -2.93 5.09
C LEU A 477 24.19 -3.59 6.07
N GLY A 478 25.07 -4.45 5.56
CA GLY A 478 26.16 -5.05 6.32
C GLY A 478 27.23 -4.03 6.75
N GLY A 479 28.07 -4.41 7.71
CA GLY A 479 29.21 -3.62 8.17
C GLY A 479 29.07 -3.17 9.62
N THR A 480 29.88 -3.75 10.50
CA THR A 480 30.15 -3.24 11.86
C THR A 480 31.29 -2.23 11.80
N CYS A 481 31.22 -1.15 12.59
CA CYS A 481 32.32 -0.17 12.76
C CYS A 481 33.69 -0.80 13.07
N VAL A 482 33.72 -2.04 13.57
CA VAL A 482 34.95 -2.79 13.87
C VAL A 482 35.84 -3.02 12.64
N GLY A 483 35.27 -3.12 11.43
CA GLY A 483 36.05 -3.26 10.21
C GLY A 483 36.81 -1.98 9.80
N TYR A 484 36.41 -0.81 10.29
CA TYR A 484 37.09 0.46 9.99
C TYR A 484 38.22 0.78 10.97
N ALA A 485 38.18 0.23 12.18
CA ALA A 485 39.29 0.35 13.13
C ALA A 485 40.45 -0.61 12.82
N ILE A 486 40.21 -1.67 12.05
CA ILE A 486 41.21 -2.71 11.73
C ILE A 486 41.83 -2.54 10.33
N VAL A 487 41.33 -1.64 9.48
CA VAL A 487 42.11 -1.17 8.31
C VAL A 487 43.01 -0.03 8.76
N ILE A 488 43.95 -0.36 9.65
CA ILE A 488 45.25 0.29 9.68
C ILE A 488 45.83 0.07 8.28
N PRO A 489 46.33 1.10 7.58
CA PRO A 489 47.03 0.87 6.33
C PRO A 489 48.25 -0.01 6.63
N THR A 490 48.20 -1.28 6.23
CA THR A 490 49.32 -2.24 6.30
C THR A 490 50.50 -1.86 5.39
N ASN A 491 50.52 -0.64 4.85
CA ASN A 491 51.63 -0.11 4.04
C ASN A 491 52.85 0.35 4.87
N TYR A 492 52.88 0.13 6.19
CA TYR A 492 54.06 0.40 7.03
C TYR A 492 54.85 -0.85 7.48
N CYS A 493 54.58 -2.03 6.92
CA CYS A 493 55.45 -3.20 7.08
C CYS A 493 56.08 -3.62 5.75
N ARG A 494 57.08 -2.86 5.29
CA ARG A 494 57.98 -3.33 4.21
C ARG A 494 59.43 -2.85 4.29
N TYR A 495 59.89 -2.39 5.45
CA TYR A 495 61.30 -2.12 5.70
C TYR A 495 61.70 -2.54 7.12
N LEU A 496 61.90 -3.84 7.32
CA LEU A 496 62.85 -4.37 8.30
C LEU A 496 63.06 -5.86 8.03
N SER A 497 64.00 -6.14 7.14
CA SER A 497 64.73 -7.41 7.11
C SER A 497 66.06 -7.20 6.38
N VAL A 498 67.13 -7.54 7.11
CA VAL A 498 68.58 -7.49 6.82
C VAL A 498 69.26 -6.17 7.10
#